data_AF-T1AWV9-F1
#
_entry.id   AF-T1AWV9-F1
#
_cell.length_a   1.000
_cell.length_b   1.000
_cell.length_c   1.000
_cell.angle_alpha   90.00
_cell.angle_beta   90.00
_cell.angle_gamma   90.00
#
_symmetry.space_group_name_H-M   'P 1'
#
loop_
_entity.id
_entity.type
_entity.pdbx_description
1 polymer ?
#
loop_
_entity_poly.entity_id
_entity_poly.type
_entity_poly.pdbx_seq_one_letter_code
_entity_poly.pdbx_strand_id
1 'polypeptide(L)'
;MVYLPNNKAMDLFSELLDLGQNPFRVESDPAVIEIYKKIRPGEVPHVETARAFFDQSFFNTKRYDLSSVGRLKLNSKLGLKENLTNRLLTKNDIIEVIRYMVALLENKGEVDDIDHLGNRRVRSVGELLENQFRVGLVRMERAIKERLNLGDPETVLTSDLINAKPVSAIIKEFFGSSQLSQFMDQ
;
A
#
# COMPACT_ATOMS: atom_id res chain seq x y z
N MET A 1 7.06 -21.70 -4.83
CA MET A 1 6.39 -21.78 -6.14
C MET A 1 5.54 -23.03 -6.16
N VAL A 2 4.22 -22.89 -5.97
CA VAL A 2 3.29 -24.00 -6.17
C VAL A 2 2.82 -23.88 -7.62
N TYR A 3 3.31 -24.77 -8.49
CA TYR A 3 2.80 -24.90 -9.85
C TYR A 3 1.36 -25.45 -9.75
N LEU A 4 0.37 -24.61 -10.03
CA LEU A 4 -0.97 -25.12 -10.34
C LEU A 4 -0.93 -25.69 -11.77
N PRO A 5 -1.39 -26.92 -11.99
CA PRO A 5 -1.42 -27.51 -13.33
C PRO A 5 -2.30 -26.65 -14.25
N ASN A 6 -1.80 -26.35 -15.45
CA ASN A 6 -2.37 -25.41 -16.43
C ASN A 6 -3.89 -25.51 -16.62
N ASN A 7 -4.49 -26.70 -16.50
CA ASN A 7 -5.94 -26.86 -16.68
C ASN A 7 -6.76 -26.23 -15.54
N LYS A 8 -6.32 -26.31 -14.28
CA LYS A 8 -7.10 -25.75 -13.16
C LYS A 8 -7.08 -24.23 -13.10
N ALA A 9 -5.98 -23.63 -13.58
CA ALA A 9 -5.91 -22.19 -13.74
C ALA A 9 -6.92 -21.75 -14.81
N MET A 10 -6.86 -22.36 -16.00
CA MET A 10 -7.76 -22.05 -17.10
C MET A 10 -9.24 -22.26 -16.76
N ASP A 11 -9.58 -23.29 -15.98
CA ASP A 11 -10.96 -23.54 -15.50
C ASP A 11 -11.44 -22.48 -14.48
N LEU A 12 -10.57 -22.03 -13.56
CA LEU A 12 -10.88 -20.94 -12.64
C LEU A 12 -11.00 -19.59 -13.39
N PHE A 13 -10.25 -19.44 -14.49
CA PHE A 13 -10.25 -18.24 -15.31
C PHE A 13 -11.45 -18.16 -16.26
N SER A 14 -11.94 -19.28 -16.81
CA SER A 14 -13.20 -19.31 -17.55
C SER A 14 -14.38 -18.97 -16.64
N GLU A 15 -14.40 -19.44 -15.39
CA GLU A 15 -15.36 -19.00 -14.37
C GLU A 15 -15.29 -17.47 -14.09
N LEU A 16 -14.08 -16.89 -14.02
CA LEU A 16 -13.88 -15.45 -13.81
C LEU A 16 -14.24 -14.59 -15.04
N LEU A 17 -14.04 -15.10 -16.26
CA LEU A 17 -14.49 -14.43 -17.49
C LEU A 17 -16.00 -14.56 -17.68
N ASP A 18 -16.61 -15.68 -17.32
CA ASP A 18 -18.07 -15.87 -17.32
C ASP A 18 -18.75 -15.03 -16.23
N LEU A 19 -18.06 -14.72 -15.12
CA LEU A 19 -18.45 -13.67 -14.16
C LEU A 19 -18.47 -12.26 -14.78
N GLY A 20 -17.77 -12.04 -15.90
CA GLY A 20 -17.90 -10.82 -16.69
C GLY A 20 -19.19 -10.76 -17.52
N GLN A 21 -19.82 -11.92 -17.78
CA GLN A 21 -21.07 -12.03 -18.55
C GLN A 21 -22.31 -12.26 -17.67
N ASN A 22 -22.15 -12.80 -16.45
CA ASN A 22 -23.20 -12.87 -15.44
C ASN A 22 -22.97 -11.82 -14.36
N PRO A 23 -23.93 -10.90 -14.10
CA PRO A 23 -23.89 -10.01 -12.96
C PRO A 23 -24.26 -10.81 -11.70
N PHE A 24 -23.46 -11.81 -11.33
CA PHE A 24 -23.51 -12.32 -9.97
C PHE A 24 -23.17 -11.11 -9.10
N ARG A 25 -24.19 -10.50 -8.51
CA ARG A 25 -24.07 -9.73 -7.28
C ARG A 25 -23.49 -10.70 -6.25
N VAL A 26 -22.18 -10.91 -6.30
CA VAL A 26 -21.46 -11.34 -5.12
C VAL A 26 -21.74 -10.21 -4.16
N GLU A 27 -22.56 -10.48 -3.15
CA GLU A 27 -22.81 -9.51 -2.10
C GLU A 27 -21.44 -9.04 -1.62
N SER A 28 -21.24 -7.72 -1.63
CA SER A 28 -19.92 -7.13 -1.34
C SER A 28 -19.39 -7.54 0.03
N ASP A 29 -20.29 -7.94 0.94
CA ASP A 29 -19.98 -8.22 2.34
C ASP A 29 -19.34 -9.60 2.55
N PRO A 30 -19.90 -10.73 2.04
CA PRO A 30 -19.23 -12.03 2.06
C PRO A 30 -17.81 -12.04 1.48
N ALA A 31 -17.62 -11.40 0.32
CA ALA A 31 -16.30 -11.36 -0.34
C ALA A 31 -15.26 -10.61 0.50
N VAL A 32 -15.65 -9.47 1.08
CA VAL A 32 -14.78 -8.67 1.95
C VAL A 32 -14.42 -9.43 3.23
N ILE A 33 -15.37 -10.17 3.81
CA ILE A 33 -15.11 -11.06 4.96
C ILE A 33 -14.09 -12.14 4.60
N GLU A 34 -14.21 -12.77 3.43
CA GLU A 34 -13.28 -13.83 3.03
C GLU A 34 -11.85 -13.31 2.85
N ILE A 35 -11.70 -12.15 2.19
CA ILE A 35 -10.41 -11.46 2.06
C ILE A 35 -9.84 -11.15 3.45
N TYR A 36 -10.66 -10.62 4.36
CA TYR A 36 -10.23 -10.29 5.71
C TYR A 36 -9.72 -11.51 6.49
N LYS A 37 -10.44 -12.65 6.43
CA LYS A 37 -10.03 -13.91 7.07
C LYS A 37 -8.69 -14.42 6.58
N LYS A 38 -8.40 -14.30 5.27
CA LYS A 38 -7.12 -14.74 4.69
C LYS A 38 -5.95 -13.88 5.15
N ILE A 39 -6.16 -12.56 5.29
CA ILE A 39 -5.11 -11.63 5.71
C ILE A 39 -4.88 -11.73 7.23
N ARG A 40 -5.94 -11.94 8.02
CA ARG A 40 -5.90 -12.03 9.48
C ARG A 40 -6.46 -13.36 9.97
N PRO A 41 -5.69 -14.45 9.83
CA PRO A 41 -6.14 -15.74 10.34
C PRO A 41 -6.23 -15.69 11.87
N GLY A 42 -7.46 -15.77 12.40
CA GLY A 42 -7.72 -15.84 13.85
C GLY A 42 -8.60 -14.74 14.44
N GLU A 43 -8.89 -13.66 13.70
CA GLU A 43 -9.85 -12.65 14.14
C GLU A 43 -11.28 -13.02 13.71
N VAL A 44 -12.27 -12.80 14.58
CA VAL A 44 -13.69 -12.97 14.22
C VAL A 44 -14.09 -11.82 13.29
N PRO A 45 -14.44 -12.10 12.03
CA PRO A 45 -14.71 -11.04 11.08
C PRO A 45 -16.15 -10.55 11.23
N HIS A 46 -16.30 -9.24 11.43
CA HIS A 46 -17.55 -8.53 11.24
C HIS A 46 -17.49 -7.76 9.93
N VAL A 47 -18.63 -7.66 9.23
CA VAL A 47 -18.73 -6.98 7.93
C VAL A 47 -18.14 -5.57 7.99
N GLU A 48 -18.51 -4.80 9.02
CA GLU A 48 -18.05 -3.41 9.20
C GLU A 48 -16.54 -3.32 9.38
N THR A 49 -15.96 -4.17 10.24
CA THR A 49 -14.51 -4.20 10.49
C THR A 49 -13.74 -4.61 9.24
N ALA A 50 -14.24 -5.62 8.52
CA ALA A 50 -13.61 -6.11 7.30
C ALA A 50 -13.67 -5.06 6.18
N ARG A 51 -14.81 -4.37 6.03
CA ARG A 51 -15.00 -3.27 5.07
C ARG A 51 -14.09 -2.09 5.41
N ALA A 52 -14.06 -1.66 6.67
CA ALA A 52 -13.19 -0.59 7.13
C ALA A 52 -11.71 -0.94 6.90
N PHE A 53 -11.30 -2.19 7.12
CA PHE A 53 -9.94 -2.65 6.85
C PHE A 53 -9.58 -2.58 5.37
N PHE A 54 -10.48 -3.06 4.49
CA PHE A 54 -10.28 -2.99 3.05
C PHE A 54 -10.15 -1.55 2.56
N ASP A 55 -11.06 -0.68 3.01
CA ASP A 55 -11.05 0.74 2.67
C ASP A 55 -9.77 1.44 3.13
N GLN A 56 -9.31 1.13 4.34
CA GLN A 56 -8.07 1.66 4.89
C GLN A 56 -6.80 1.14 4.20
N SER A 57 -6.87 -0.01 3.54
CA SER A 57 -5.68 -0.64 2.95
C SER A 57 -5.24 0.03 1.64
N PHE A 58 -6.20 0.43 0.79
CA PHE A 58 -5.90 0.92 -0.56
C PHE A 58 -6.45 2.32 -0.87
N PHE A 59 -7.48 2.77 -0.14
CA PHE A 59 -8.21 4.00 -0.45
C PHE A 59 -8.02 5.09 0.61
N ASN A 60 -7.01 4.96 1.47
CA ASN A 60 -6.71 5.92 2.53
C ASN A 60 -5.36 6.59 2.31
N THR A 61 -5.37 7.91 2.14
CA THR A 61 -4.17 8.73 1.86
C THR A 61 -3.10 8.71 2.95
N LYS A 62 -3.46 8.32 4.19
CA LYS A 62 -2.50 8.21 5.29
C LYS A 62 -1.81 6.86 5.34
N ARG A 63 -2.40 5.82 4.72
CA ARG A 63 -1.91 4.44 4.77
C ARG A 63 -1.36 3.94 3.45
N TYR A 64 -1.78 4.54 2.33
CA TYR A 64 -1.42 4.12 1.00
C TYR A 64 -1.04 5.32 0.13
N ASP A 65 0.10 5.22 -0.57
CA ASP A 65 0.58 6.24 -1.52
C ASP A 65 1.41 5.53 -2.61
N LEU A 66 0.93 5.54 -3.86
CA LEU A 66 1.67 5.02 -5.02
C LEU A 66 2.95 5.82 -5.30
N SER A 67 3.10 7.02 -4.73
CA SER A 67 3.98 8.09 -5.18
C SER A 67 3.65 8.59 -6.60
N SER A 68 4.22 9.73 -6.97
CA SER A 68 4.11 10.25 -8.34
C SER A 68 4.68 9.26 -9.37
N VAL A 69 5.81 8.62 -9.04
CA VAL A 69 6.50 7.67 -9.92
C VAL A 69 5.69 6.39 -10.07
N GLY A 70 5.11 5.87 -8.99
CA GLY A 70 4.31 4.64 -9.06
C GLY A 70 3.01 4.84 -9.85
N ARG A 71 2.32 5.98 -9.66
CA ARG A 71 1.15 6.32 -10.50
C ARG A 71 1.53 6.48 -11.97
N LEU A 72 2.63 7.18 -12.26
CA LEU A 72 3.14 7.32 -13.64
C LEU A 72 3.40 5.95 -14.27
N LYS A 73 4.10 5.07 -13.56
CA LYS A 73 4.42 3.71 -14.03
C LYS A 73 3.18 2.88 -14.28
N LEU A 74 2.22 2.90 -13.37
CA LEU A 74 0.96 2.16 -13.51
C LEU A 74 0.20 2.64 -14.74
N ASN A 75 0.10 3.96 -14.91
CA ASN A 75 -0.55 4.57 -16.07
C ASN A 75 0.14 4.18 -17.38
N SER A 76 1.47 4.29 -17.44
CA SER A 76 2.23 3.92 -18.65
C SER A 76 2.13 2.43 -18.98
N LYS A 77 2.15 1.56 -17.96
CA LYS A 77 2.11 0.11 -18.15
C LYS A 77 0.73 -0.37 -18.62
N LEU A 78 -0.34 0.20 -18.07
CA LEU A 78 -1.73 -0.22 -18.34
C LEU A 78 -2.48 0.70 -19.32
N GLY A 79 -1.81 1.73 -19.85
CA GLY A 79 -2.42 2.70 -20.78
C GLY A 79 -3.48 3.61 -20.14
N LEU A 80 -3.40 3.85 -18.82
CA LEU A 80 -4.38 4.64 -18.07
C LEU A 80 -4.08 6.15 -18.17
N LYS A 81 -5.14 6.97 -18.12
CA LYS A 81 -5.05 8.45 -18.18
C LYS A 81 -5.38 9.12 -16.85
N GLU A 82 -5.22 8.40 -15.74
CA GLU A 82 -5.46 8.91 -14.39
C GLU A 82 -4.49 10.05 -14.03
N ASN A 83 -4.95 10.99 -13.19
CA ASN A 83 -4.11 12.13 -12.81
C ASN A 83 -2.94 11.68 -11.91
N LEU A 84 -1.73 12.19 -12.17
CA LEU A 84 -0.53 11.93 -11.35
C LEU A 84 -0.66 12.42 -9.90
N THR A 85 -1.57 13.34 -9.62
CA THR A 85 -1.89 13.79 -8.25
C THR A 85 -2.75 12.79 -7.49
N ASN A 86 -3.50 11.93 -8.18
CA ASN A 86 -4.26 10.86 -7.55
C ASN A 86 -3.32 9.69 -7.25
N ARG A 87 -2.82 9.61 -6.02
CA ARG A 87 -1.83 8.58 -5.61
C ARG A 87 -2.44 7.36 -4.93
N LEU A 88 -3.76 7.26 -4.87
CA LEU A 88 -4.46 6.08 -4.36
C LEU A 88 -4.73 5.09 -5.49
N LEU A 89 -4.90 3.80 -5.16
CA LEU A 89 -5.47 2.87 -6.13
C LEU A 89 -6.93 3.22 -6.39
N THR A 90 -7.35 3.08 -7.63
CA THR A 90 -8.74 3.15 -8.05
C THR A 90 -9.27 1.75 -8.35
N LYS A 91 -10.60 1.60 -8.39
CA LYS A 91 -11.20 0.32 -8.81
C LYS A 91 -10.80 -0.03 -10.25
N ASN A 92 -10.68 0.97 -11.12
CA ASN A 92 -10.27 0.79 -12.50
C ASN A 92 -8.82 0.26 -12.60
N ASP A 93 -7.91 0.78 -11.76
CA ASP A 93 -6.54 0.27 -11.68
C ASP A 93 -6.51 -1.23 -11.42
N ILE A 94 -7.31 -1.70 -10.45
CA ILE A 94 -7.35 -3.11 -10.06
C ILE A 94 -7.90 -3.97 -11.21
N ILE A 95 -8.97 -3.53 -11.86
CA ILE A 95 -9.58 -4.24 -12.99
C ILE A 95 -8.59 -4.38 -14.14
N GLU A 96 -7.88 -3.30 -14.47
CA GLU A 96 -6.92 -3.29 -15.58
C GLU A 96 -5.63 -4.07 -15.27
N VAL A 97 -5.19 -4.11 -14.01
CA VAL A 97 -4.13 -5.03 -13.58
C VAL A 97 -4.54 -6.48 -13.80
N ILE A 98 -5.75 -6.87 -13.35
CA ILE A 98 -6.25 -8.24 -13.52
C ILE A 98 -6.38 -8.59 -15.01
N ARG A 99 -6.93 -7.67 -15.82
CA ARG A 99 -7.03 -7.85 -17.28
C ARG A 99 -5.67 -8.04 -17.92
N TYR A 100 -4.68 -7.24 -17.52
CA TYR A 100 -3.31 -7.36 -18.02
C TYR A 100 -2.68 -8.69 -17.62
N MET A 101 -2.88 -9.15 -16.38
CA MET A 101 -2.41 -10.47 -15.94
C MET A 101 -3.03 -11.61 -16.75
N VAL A 102 -4.33 -11.54 -17.04
CA VAL A 102 -5.02 -12.54 -17.89
C VAL A 102 -4.45 -12.50 -19.32
N ALA A 103 -4.25 -11.32 -19.89
CA ALA A 103 -3.63 -11.19 -21.21
C ALA A 103 -2.25 -11.85 -21.27
N LEU A 104 -1.43 -11.69 -20.23
CA LEU A 104 -0.12 -12.35 -20.14
C LEU A 104 -0.22 -13.89 -20.13
N LEU A 105 -1.25 -14.46 -19.48
CA LEU A 105 -1.50 -15.91 -19.49
C LEU A 105 -1.86 -16.43 -20.88
N GLU A 106 -2.55 -15.61 -21.67
CA GLU A 106 -2.85 -15.89 -23.09
C GLU A 106 -1.66 -15.59 -24.01
N ASN A 107 -0.47 -15.27 -23.47
CA ASN A 107 0.72 -14.82 -24.20
C ASN A 107 0.50 -13.53 -25.02
N LYS A 108 -0.48 -12.70 -24.61
CA LYS A 108 -0.76 -11.38 -25.19
C LYS A 108 -0.08 -10.30 -24.34
N GLY A 109 1.16 -10.01 -24.68
CA GLY A 109 2.01 -9.02 -24.00
C GLY A 109 3.34 -9.62 -23.55
N GLU A 110 4.18 -8.79 -22.93
CA GLU A 110 5.50 -9.19 -22.45
C GLU A 110 5.58 -9.11 -20.92
N VAL A 111 6.17 -10.15 -20.32
CA VAL A 111 6.45 -10.21 -18.89
C VAL A 111 7.60 -9.25 -18.56
N ASP A 112 7.47 -8.51 -17.46
CA ASP A 112 8.49 -7.56 -17.04
C ASP A 112 9.79 -8.25 -16.62
N ASP A 113 10.91 -7.73 -17.13
CA ASP A 113 12.24 -8.06 -16.63
C ASP A 113 12.53 -7.29 -15.33
N ILE A 114 12.83 -8.04 -14.28
CA ILE A 114 13.12 -7.51 -12.94
C ILE A 114 14.47 -6.80 -12.87
N ASP A 115 15.41 -7.14 -13.77
CA ASP A 115 16.76 -6.57 -13.79
C ASP A 115 16.86 -5.36 -14.71
N HIS A 116 15.84 -5.10 -15.52
CA HIS A 116 15.75 -3.91 -16.34
C HIS A 116 15.87 -2.65 -15.46
N LEU A 117 16.88 -1.81 -15.74
CA LEU A 117 17.17 -0.63 -14.92
C LEU A 117 16.00 0.36 -14.87
N GLY A 118 15.17 0.42 -15.90
CA GLY A 118 13.92 1.19 -15.85
C GLY A 118 13.02 0.78 -14.68
N ASN A 119 13.06 -0.49 -14.25
CA ASN A 119 12.33 -1.05 -13.09
C ASN A 119 13.11 -0.99 -11.77
N ARG A 120 14.38 -0.57 -11.79
CA ARG A 120 15.19 -0.32 -10.60
C ARG A 120 15.20 1.17 -10.29
N ARG A 121 15.06 1.53 -9.01
CA ARG A 121 15.12 2.92 -8.56
C ARG A 121 16.16 3.07 -7.46
N VAL A 122 17.11 3.96 -7.68
CA VAL A 122 18.09 4.34 -6.65
C VAL A 122 17.43 5.32 -5.70
N ARG A 123 17.54 5.05 -4.39
CA ARG A 123 17.09 5.96 -3.33
C ARG A 123 18.30 6.62 -2.70
N SER A 124 18.29 7.94 -2.61
CA SER A 124 19.34 8.69 -1.94
C SER A 124 19.15 8.66 -0.42
N VAL A 125 20.21 9.02 0.32
CA VAL A 125 20.16 9.14 1.79
C VAL A 125 19.05 10.09 2.22
N GLY A 126 18.86 11.21 1.52
CA GLY A 126 17.82 12.18 1.81
C GLY A 126 16.40 11.59 1.74
N GLU A 127 16.10 10.82 0.69
CA GLU A 127 14.80 10.16 0.56
C GLU A 127 14.57 9.11 1.66
N LEU A 128 15.59 8.31 1.97
CA LEU A 128 15.50 7.30 3.01
C LEU A 128 15.25 7.94 4.38
N LEU A 129 15.99 9.01 4.69
CA LEU A 129 15.82 9.77 5.92
C LEU A 129 14.45 10.46 5.99
N GLU A 130 13.98 11.06 4.88
CA GLU A 130 12.66 11.69 4.81
C GLU A 130 11.55 10.70 5.16
N ASN A 131 11.61 9.47 4.65
CA ASN A 131 10.63 8.43 4.95
C ASN A 131 10.62 8.08 6.45
N GLN A 132 11.78 7.94 7.08
CA GLN A 132 11.87 7.68 8.52
C GLN A 132 11.37 8.88 9.33
N PHE A 133 11.76 10.09 8.93
CA PHE A 133 11.32 11.33 9.57
C PHE A 133 9.79 11.47 9.52
N ARG A 134 9.16 11.16 8.38
CA ARG A 134 7.70 11.15 8.21
C ARG A 134 7.03 10.19 9.19
N VAL A 135 7.56 8.98 9.36
CA VAL A 135 7.06 8.02 10.36
C VAL A 135 7.14 8.61 11.78
N GLY A 136 8.22 9.33 12.09
CA GLY A 136 8.37 10.05 13.35
C GLY A 136 7.33 11.14 13.58
N LEU A 137 7.04 11.93 12.54
CA LEU A 137 5.99 12.95 12.59
C LEU A 137 4.60 12.34 12.80
N VAL A 138 4.28 11.22 12.14
CA VAL A 138 2.99 10.53 12.33
C VAL A 138 2.84 10.02 13.77
N ARG A 139 3.92 9.50 14.37
CA ARG A 139 3.92 9.11 15.80
C ARG A 139 3.72 10.32 16.71
N MET A 140 4.36 11.44 16.41
CA MET A 140 4.18 12.69 17.17
C MET A 140 2.76 13.24 17.04
N GLU A 141 2.19 13.27 15.84
CA GLU A 141 0.81 13.68 15.57
C GLU A 141 -0.17 12.88 16.44
N ARG A 142 0.03 11.56 16.52
CA ARG A 142 -0.81 10.70 17.36
C ARG A 142 -0.71 11.05 18.85
N ALA A 143 0.51 11.22 19.36
CA ALA A 143 0.73 11.60 20.77
C ALA A 143 0.13 12.97 21.10
N ILE A 144 0.23 13.94 20.19
CA ILE A 144 -0.37 15.27 20.34
C ILE A 144 -1.90 15.16 20.41
N LYS A 145 -2.51 14.39 19.50
CA LYS A 145 -3.97 14.17 19.49
C LYS A 145 -4.47 13.50 20.77
N GLU A 146 -3.75 12.48 21.23
CA GLU A 146 -4.08 11.80 22.49
C GLU A 146 -4.00 12.76 23.69
N ARG A 147 -2.99 13.63 23.76
CA ARG A 147 -2.87 14.64 24.82
C ARG A 147 -3.95 15.72 24.75
N LEU A 148 -4.27 16.20 23.55
CA LEU A 148 -5.34 17.19 23.34
C LEU A 148 -6.71 16.65 23.77
N ASN A 149 -6.97 15.36 23.60
CA ASN A 149 -8.24 14.75 24.01
C ASN A 149 -8.34 14.56 25.54
N LEU A 150 -7.22 14.47 26.25
CA LEU A 150 -7.18 14.24 27.71
C LEU A 150 -7.00 15.52 28.52
N GLY A 151 -6.39 16.55 27.94
CA GLY A 151 -6.11 17.83 28.59
C GLY A 151 -7.29 18.79 28.55
N ASP A 152 -7.32 19.72 29.50
CA ASP A 152 -8.25 20.85 29.47
C ASP A 152 -7.79 21.87 28.41
N PRO A 153 -8.59 22.13 27.35
CA PRO A 153 -8.23 23.03 26.26
C PRO A 153 -7.78 24.42 26.70
N GLU A 154 -8.24 24.92 27.86
CA GLU A 154 -7.90 26.26 28.34
C GLU A 154 -6.52 26.35 29.00
N THR A 155 -5.95 25.21 29.40
CA THR A 155 -4.68 25.15 30.15
C THR A 155 -3.50 24.60 29.36
N VAL A 156 -3.77 23.90 28.25
CA VAL A 156 -2.74 23.20 27.48
C VAL A 156 -1.91 24.19 26.67
N LEU A 157 -0.59 24.24 26.90
CA LEU A 157 0.34 25.02 26.11
C LEU A 157 0.94 24.21 24.97
N THR A 158 1.30 24.87 23.87
CA THR A 158 1.94 24.23 22.70
C THR A 158 3.25 23.50 23.05
N SER A 159 4.00 24.02 24.03
CA SER A 159 5.22 23.40 24.55
C SER A 159 4.98 22.03 25.19
N ASP A 160 3.79 21.80 25.73
CA ASP A 160 3.44 20.56 26.43
C ASP A 160 3.01 19.46 25.45
N LEU A 161 2.60 19.86 24.25
CA LEU A 161 2.18 18.97 23.18
C LEU A 161 3.37 18.46 22.35
N ILE A 162 4.32 19.35 22.04
CA ILE A 162 5.42 19.03 21.13
C ILE A 162 6.58 18.37 21.89
N ASN A 163 6.88 17.12 21.54
CA ASN A 163 8.03 16.38 22.08
C ASN A 163 8.96 15.96 20.93
N ALA A 164 10.19 16.47 20.93
CA ALA A 164 11.18 16.14 19.91
C ALA A 164 11.81 14.74 20.07
N LYS A 165 11.74 14.11 21.25
CA LYS A 165 12.40 12.83 21.54
C LYS A 165 12.06 11.72 20.52
N PRO A 166 10.81 11.50 20.10
CA PRO A 166 10.48 10.46 19.12
C PRO A 166 11.15 10.67 17.76
N VAL A 167 11.25 11.92 17.30
CA VAL A 167 11.88 12.26 16.02
C VAL A 167 13.40 12.13 16.12
N SER A 168 14.01 12.65 17.19
CA SER A 168 15.45 12.52 17.41
C SER A 168 15.89 11.06 17.55
N ALA A 169 15.06 10.21 18.18
CA ALA A 169 15.33 8.78 18.29
C ALA A 169 15.39 8.09 16.92
N ILE A 170 14.44 8.40 16.03
CA ILE A 170 14.40 7.82 14.68
C ILE A 170 15.60 8.25 13.84
N ILE A 171 16.03 9.51 13.94
CA ILE A 171 17.23 9.98 13.24
C ILE A 171 18.47 9.24 13.74
N LYS A 172 18.61 9.07 15.07
CA LYS A 172 19.72 8.31 15.65
C LYS A 172 19.72 6.85 15.22
N GLU A 173 18.55 6.20 15.22
CA GLU A 173 18.39 4.83 14.76
C GLU A 173 18.76 4.69 13.26
N PHE A 174 18.31 5.62 12.42
CA PHE A 174 18.64 5.64 11.00
C PHE A 174 20.16 5.66 10.76
N PHE A 175 20.91 6.53 11.44
CA PHE A 175 22.37 6.60 11.25
C PHE A 175 23.15 5.54 12.05
N GLY A 176 22.61 5.05 13.17
CA GLY A 176 23.30 4.15 14.08
C GLY A 176 23.14 2.67 13.75
N SER A 177 22.00 2.26 13.18
CA SER A 177 21.69 0.83 12.96
C SER A 177 21.28 0.49 11.52
N SER A 178 21.22 1.47 10.61
CA SER A 178 20.94 1.17 9.20
C SER A 178 22.11 0.44 8.56
N GLN A 179 21.83 -0.64 7.84
CA GLN A 179 22.81 -1.38 7.06
C GLN A 179 23.52 -0.53 5.99
N LEU A 180 22.87 0.56 5.55
CA LEU A 180 23.42 1.50 4.58
C LEU A 180 24.25 2.62 5.24
N SER A 181 24.23 2.71 6.57
CA SER A 181 25.06 3.63 7.34
C SER A 181 26.29 2.89 7.84
N GLN A 182 27.33 2.87 7.00
CA GLN A 182 28.57 2.14 7.27
C GLN A 182 29.72 3.10 7.56
N PHE A 183 30.77 2.58 8.20
CA PHE A 183 32.02 3.31 8.32
C PHE A 183 32.61 3.55 6.93
N MET A 184 33.19 4.74 6.74
CA MET A 184 33.84 5.10 5.49
C MET A 184 35.18 4.36 5.39
N ASP A 185 35.40 3.63 4.31
CA ASP A 185 36.73 3.07 4.00
C ASP A 185 37.69 4.22 3.67
N GLN A 186 38.74 4.37 4.48
CA GLN A 186 39.77 5.40 4.35
C GLN A 186 41.03 4.86 3.66
#